data_AF-A0A7V9QG90-F1
#
_entry.id   AF-A0A7V9QG90-F1
#
_cell.length_a   1.000
_cell.length_b   1.000
_cell.length_c   1.000
_cell.angle_alpha   90.00
_cell.angle_beta   90.00
_cell.angle_gamma   90.00
#
_symmetry.space_group_name_H-M   'P 1'
#
loop_
_entity.id
_entity.type
_entity.pdbx_description
1 polymer ?
#
loop_
_entity_poly.entity_id
_entity_poly.type
_entity_poly.pdbx_seq_one_letter_code
_entity_poly.pdbx_strand_id
1 'polypeptide(L)'
;MKEFEFEDAGRTFSCFVEKQSVAHPTDWWWFTVSNDTRNRYAPFRAEPTDTNANVKSRILAYHEELLAGRARPRTTSWQRQRPAGAAAPAAPAAEATVADAEG
;
A
#
# COMPACT_ATOMS: atom_id res chain seq x y z
N MET A 1 9.56 17.25 25.77
CA MET A 1 9.04 16.43 24.66
C MET A 1 8.33 17.37 23.70
N LYS A 2 8.51 17.19 22.38
CA LYS A 2 7.74 17.94 21.38
C LYS A 2 6.50 17.12 21.07
N GLU A 3 5.33 17.67 21.38
CA GLU A 3 4.02 17.08 21.06
C GLU A 3 3.10 18.21 20.59
N PHE A 4 2.30 17.92 19.58
CA PHE A 4 1.26 18.83 19.11
C PHE A 4 0.13 18.04 18.45
N GLU A 5 -1.05 18.63 18.45
CA GLU A 5 -2.24 18.06 17.86
C GLU A 5 -2.79 19.00 16.78
N PHE A 6 -3.34 18.44 15.72
CA PHE A 6 -4.04 19.20 14.70
C PHE A 6 -5.20 18.40 14.11
N GLU A 7 -6.21 19.11 13.60
CA GLU A 7 -7.30 18.50 12.84
C GLU A 7 -7.05 18.62 11.34
N ASP A 8 -7.32 17.54 10.60
CA ASP A 8 -7.28 17.52 9.14
C ASP A 8 -8.36 16.56 8.61
N ALA A 9 -9.12 16.99 7.59
CA ALA A 9 -10.20 16.21 6.98
C ALA A 9 -11.19 15.60 8.01
N GLY A 10 -11.51 16.34 9.08
CA GLY A 10 -12.41 15.92 10.16
C GLY A 10 -11.82 14.84 11.08
N ARG A 11 -10.49 14.67 11.09
CA ARG A 11 -9.76 13.71 11.93
C ARG A 11 -8.71 14.45 12.76
N THR A 12 -8.62 14.12 14.04
CA THR A 12 -7.58 14.67 14.91
C THR A 12 -6.34 13.80 14.85
N PHE A 13 -5.18 14.44 14.65
CA PHE A 13 -3.87 13.84 14.59
C PHE A 13 -3.03 14.32 15.77
N SER A 14 -2.71 13.43 16.68
CA SER A 14 -1.84 13.72 17.83
C SER A 14 -0.43 13.24 17.50
N CYS A 15 0.52 14.17 17.41
CA CYS A 15 1.89 13.94 16.95
C CYS A 15 2.87 14.20 18.08
N PHE A 16 3.76 13.26 18.38
CA PHE A 16 4.71 13.36 19.48
C PHE A 16 6.06 12.72 19.16
N VAL A 17 7.13 13.28 19.72
CA VAL A 17 8.47 12.71 19.63
C VAL A 17 8.75 11.84 20.84
N GLU A 18 9.00 10.55 20.59
CA GLU A 18 9.41 9.59 21.63
C GLU A 18 10.88 9.21 21.43
N LYS A 19 11.66 9.28 22.52
CA LYS A 19 13.07 8.89 22.53
C LYS A 19 13.18 7.38 22.73
N GLN A 20 13.77 6.65 21.79
CA GLN A 20 13.88 5.20 21.91
C GLN A 20 15.12 4.77 22.70
N SER A 21 15.03 4.81 24.04
CA SER A 21 15.99 4.23 25.00
C SER A 21 17.46 4.74 24.99
N VAL A 22 18.13 4.53 26.12
CA VAL A 22 19.48 5.05 26.46
C VAL A 22 20.59 4.52 25.52
N ALA A 23 20.37 3.40 24.83
CA ALA A 23 21.37 2.75 23.97
C ALA A 23 21.47 3.34 22.55
N HIS A 24 20.38 3.91 22.02
CA HIS A 24 20.37 4.53 20.68
C HIS A 24 19.47 5.77 20.73
N PRO A 25 20.03 6.98 20.92
CA PRO A 25 19.25 8.21 21.07
C PRO A 25 18.72 8.71 19.72
N THR A 26 18.06 7.84 18.96
CA THR A 26 17.34 8.24 17.76
C THR A 26 15.91 8.54 18.19
N ASP A 27 15.57 9.81 18.11
CA ASP A 27 14.22 10.29 18.35
C ASP A 27 13.36 9.93 17.12
N TRP A 28 12.12 9.51 17.34
CA TRP A 28 11.19 9.19 16.25
C TRP A 28 9.94 10.04 16.38
N TRP A 29 9.39 10.48 15.24
CA TRP A 29 8.06 11.08 15.20
C TRP A 29 7.03 9.97 15.20
N TRP A 30 6.21 9.97 16.23
CA TRP A 30 5.04 9.12 16.36
C TRP A 30 3.79 9.95 16.16
N PHE A 31 2.75 9.33 15.60
CA PHE A 31 1.43 9.93 15.60
C PHE A 31 0.32 8.90 15.77
N THR A 32 -0.80 9.37 16.29
CA THR A 32 -2.07 8.66 16.39
C THR A 32 -3.15 9.47 15.68
N VAL A 33 -4.22 8.81 15.22
CA VAL A 33 -5.36 9.46 14.59
C VAL A 33 -6.63 9.02 15.31
N SER A 34 -7.61 9.91 15.51
CA SER A 34 -8.86 9.58 16.24
C SER A 34 -9.62 8.41 15.63
N ASN A 35 -9.52 8.23 14.32
CA ASN A 35 -10.17 7.12 13.62
C ASN A 35 -9.47 5.76 13.86
N ASP A 36 -8.25 5.76 14.39
CA ASP A 36 -7.44 4.56 14.62
C ASP A 36 -6.56 4.70 15.87
N THR A 37 -7.20 5.03 17.01
CA THR A 37 -6.52 5.29 18.30
C THR A 37 -5.77 4.09 18.87
N ARG A 38 -6.01 2.88 18.35
CA ARG A 38 -5.28 1.66 18.76
C ARG A 38 -3.92 1.52 18.08
N ASN A 39 -3.71 2.17 16.94
CA ASN A 39 -2.45 2.09 16.21
C ASN A 39 -1.67 3.39 16.34
N ARG A 40 -0.38 3.23 16.62
CA ARG A 40 0.60 4.33 16.60
C ARG A 40 1.57 4.08 15.46
N TYR A 41 1.84 5.12 14.70
CA TYR A 41 2.68 5.03 13.51
C TYR A 41 3.94 5.85 13.72
N ALA A 42 5.10 5.26 13.40
CA ALA A 42 6.40 5.92 13.41
C ALA A 42 6.94 6.05 11.99
N PRO A 43 6.46 7.02 11.19
CA PRO A 43 6.80 7.10 9.77
C PRO A 43 8.26 7.51 9.53
N PHE A 44 8.84 8.39 10.35
CA PHE A 44 10.20 8.88 10.16
C PHE A 44 10.90 9.26 11.48
N ARG A 45 12.23 9.35 11.42
CA ARG A 45 13.09 9.79 12.53
C ARG A 45 12.92 11.29 12.75
N ALA A 46 12.93 11.71 14.01
CA ALA A 46 12.92 13.11 14.38
C ALA A 46 14.30 13.73 14.18
N GLU A 47 14.30 14.84 13.46
CA GLU A 47 15.48 15.65 13.17
C GLU A 47 15.41 16.97 13.95
N PRO A 48 16.56 17.57 14.31
CA PRO A 48 16.57 18.84 15.03
C PRO A 48 15.98 20.00 14.19
N THR A 49 15.99 19.86 12.86
CA THR A 49 15.43 20.79 11.88
C THR A 49 13.93 20.59 11.65
N ASP A 50 13.31 19.58 12.29
CA ASP A 50 11.88 19.35 12.13
C ASP A 50 11.07 20.49 12.76
N THR A 51 10.22 21.07 11.91
CA THR A 51 9.21 22.05 12.28
C THR A 51 7.83 21.40 12.24
N ASN A 52 6.88 21.95 13.00
CA ASN A 52 5.50 21.44 13.02
C ASN A 52 4.88 21.41 11.61
N ALA A 53 5.22 22.36 10.74
CA ALA A 53 4.73 22.40 9.36
C ALA A 53 5.30 21.28 8.47
N ASN A 54 6.62 21.01 8.56
CA ASN A 54 7.26 19.92 7.84
C ASN A 54 6.72 18.56 8.31
N VAL A 55 6.64 18.38 9.63
CA VAL A 55 6.14 17.15 10.26
C VAL A 55 4.68 16.90 9.89
N LYS A 56 3.82 17.92 9.99
CA LYS A 56 2.42 17.84 9.55
C LYS A 56 2.31 17.38 8.10
N SER A 57 3.06 18.02 7.19
CA SER A 57 3.02 17.69 5.76
C SER A 57 3.44 16.25 5.48
N ARG A 58 4.49 15.76 6.16
CA ARG A 58 4.96 14.37 6.04
C ARG A 58 3.96 13.36 6.60
N ILE A 59 3.35 13.64 7.75
CA ILE A 59 2.33 12.78 8.37
C ILE A 59 1.09 12.68 7.49
N LEU A 60 0.63 13.80 6.92
CA LEU A 60 -0.50 13.82 6.01
C LEU A 60 -0.21 13.03 4.73
N ALA A 61 0.97 13.22 4.13
CA ALA A 61 1.37 12.46 2.94
C ALA A 61 1.42 10.95 3.22
N TYR A 62 1.99 10.55 4.36
CA TYR A 62 2.01 9.16 4.79
C TYR A 62 0.60 8.60 5.00
N HIS A 63 -0.29 9.36 5.62
CA HIS A 63 -1.68 8.94 5.87
C HIS A 63 -2.50 8.81 4.58
N GLU A 64 -2.35 9.75 3.65
CA GLU A 64 -2.94 9.70 2.31
C GLU A 64 -2.49 8.43 1.56
N GLU A 65 -1.20 8.11 1.58
CA GLU A 65 -0.66 6.90 0.96
C GLU A 65 -1.20 5.63 1.63
N LEU A 66 -1.31 5.63 2.96
CA LEU A 66 -1.90 4.52 3.72
C LEU A 66 -3.37 4.31 3.34
N LEU A 67 -4.13 5.39 3.18
CA LEU A 67 -5.53 5.34 2.76
C LEU A 67 -5.65 4.89 1.31
N ALA A 68 -4.80 5.38 0.41
CA ALA A 68 -4.75 4.96 -0.99
C ALA A 68 -4.41 3.46 -1.11
N GLY A 69 -3.47 2.97 -0.30
CA GLY A 69 -3.12 1.56 -0.21
C GLY A 69 -4.28 0.69 0.31
N ARG A 70 -5.05 1.19 1.28
CA ARG A 70 -6.26 0.52 1.78
C ARG A 70 -7.41 0.54 0.77
N ALA A 71 -7.57 1.63 0.03
CA ALA A 71 -8.59 1.77 -1.01
C ALA A 71 -8.28 0.94 -2.26
N ARG A 72 -7.00 0.60 -2.49
CA ARG A 72 -6.60 -0.23 -3.62
C ARG A 72 -7.18 -1.65 -3.46
N PRO A 73 -8.01 -2.12 -4.41
CA PRO A 73 -8.51 -3.48 -4.34
C PRO A 73 -7.32 -4.44 -4.42
N ARG A 74 -7.19 -5.33 -3.43
CA ARG A 74 -6.17 -6.37 -3.44
C ARG A 74 -6.53 -7.36 -4.55
N THR A 75 -5.88 -7.26 -5.70
CA THR A 75 -5.96 -8.29 -6.73
C THR A 75 -5.21 -9.52 -6.21
N THR A 76 -5.93 -10.43 -5.57
CA THR A 76 -5.40 -11.74 -5.20
C THR A 76 -5.22 -12.56 -6.48
N SER A 77 -4.08 -12.40 -7.17
CA SER A 77 -3.72 -13.20 -8.35
C SER A 77 -3.20 -14.58 -7.95
N TRP A 78 -3.86 -15.26 -7.00
CA TRP A 78 -3.72 -16.70 -6.81
C TRP A 78 -4.84 -17.43 -7.56
N GLN A 79 -5.08 -17.03 -8.81
CA GLN A 79 -5.80 -17.91 -9.73
C GLN A 79 -4.77 -18.83 -10.37
N ARG A 80 -4.77 -20.06 -9.87
CA ARG A 80 -4.17 -21.28 -10.43
C ARG A 80 -3.83 -21.13 -11.92
N GLN A 81 -2.54 -21.03 -12.23
CA GLN A 81 -2.06 -21.52 -13.52
C GLN A 81 -2.17 -23.04 -13.49
N ARG A 82 -3.34 -23.57 -13.83
CA ARG A 82 -3.45 -24.95 -14.32
C ARG A 82 -3.08 -24.86 -15.81
N PRO A 83 -1.91 -25.36 -16.25
CA PRO A 83 -1.59 -25.35 -17.66
C PRO A 83 -2.60 -26.23 -18.39
N ALA A 84 -3.46 -25.61 -19.20
CA ALA A 84 -4.23 -26.31 -20.22
C ALA A 84 -3.30 -26.48 -21.42
N GLY A 85 -2.70 -27.67 -21.57
CA GLY A 85 -1.79 -27.89 -22.70
C GLY A 85 -0.97 -29.17 -22.64
N ALA A 86 -1.64 -30.32 -22.61
CA ALA A 86 -1.09 -31.57 -23.12
C ALA A 86 -2.24 -32.45 -23.61
N ALA A 87 -2.99 -31.96 -24.61
CA ALA A 87 -3.81 -32.85 -25.43
C ALA A 87 -2.86 -33.47 -26.48
N ALA A 88 -2.73 -34.79 -26.42
CA ALA A 88 -1.91 -35.61 -27.31
C ALA A 88 -2.26 -35.39 -28.80
N PRO A 89 -1.30 -35.56 -29.73
CA PRO A 89 -1.59 -35.45 -31.16
C PRO A 89 -2.44 -36.65 -31.59
N ALA A 90 -3.68 -36.40 -32.00
CA ALA A 90 -4.46 -37.36 -32.78
C ALA A 90 -4.00 -37.30 -34.24
N ALA A 91 -3.72 -38.46 -34.81
CA ALA A 91 -3.27 -38.70 -36.18
C ALA A 91 -4.28 -38.18 -37.23
N PRO A 92 -3.83 -37.93 -38.48
CA PRO A 92 -4.64 -37.28 -39.50
C PRO A 92 -5.58 -38.28 -40.16
N ALA A 93 -6.86 -37.94 -40.25
CA ALA A 93 -7.78 -38.63 -41.13
C ALA A 93 -8.73 -37.61 -41.78
N ALA A 94 -8.47 -37.43 -43.08
CA ALA A 94 -9.46 -37.23 -44.13
C ALA A 94 -10.48 -36.10 -43.94
N GLU A 95 -10.25 -35.01 -44.67
CA GLU A 95 -11.36 -34.28 -45.27
C GLU A 95 -11.29 -34.46 -46.78
N ALA A 96 -12.12 -35.38 -47.26
CA ALA A 96 -12.43 -35.52 -48.67
C ALA A 96 -13.71 -34.71 -48.97
N THR A 97 -13.56 -33.75 -49.88
CA THR A 97 -14.52 -33.36 -50.93
C THR A 97 -15.86 -32.72 -50.53
N VAL A 98 -16.04 -31.46 -50.93
CA VAL A 98 -16.93 -30.98 -52.02
C VAL A 98 -16.64 -29.48 -52.27
N ALA A 99 -16.13 -29.05 -53.43
CA ALA A 99 -16.84 -28.70 -54.67
C ALA A 99 -17.69 -27.42 -54.58
N ASP A 100 -17.27 -26.31 -55.25
CA ASP A 100 -17.94 -25.76 -56.46
C ASP A 100 -17.48 -24.31 -56.81
N ALA A 101 -17.29 -24.07 -58.13
CA ALA A 101 -17.26 -22.82 -58.94
C ALA A 101 -16.35 -21.64 -58.52
N GLU A 102 -15.70 -20.84 -59.37
CA GLU A 102 -15.91 -20.38 -60.75
C GLU A 102 -14.63 -19.65 -61.23
N GLY A 103 -14.30 -19.67 -62.52
CA GLY A 103 -13.27 -18.79 -63.14
C GLY A 103 -12.41 -19.43 -64.21
#